data_AF-A0A286UIS9-F1
#
_entry.id   AF-A0A286UIS9-F1
#
_cell.length_a   1.000
_cell.length_b   1.000
_cell.length_c   1.000
_cell.angle_alpha   90.00
_cell.angle_beta   90.00
_cell.angle_gamma   90.00
#
_symmetry.space_group_name_H-M   'P 1'
#
loop_
_entity.id
_entity.type
_entity.pdbx_description
1 polymer ?
#
loop_
_entity_poly.entity_id
_entity_poly.type
_entity_poly.pdbx_seq_one_letter_code
_entity_poly.pdbx_strand_id
1 'polypeptide(L)'
;MQKLLKKWLRKRGKDPDPSLPLNDPSSCHAVKQASASRALPRVSLTKNKKLRTTYDSLTFGLGLLAESAAACPPLESAVCGLKHIVQQSQKFHENNEELDDFLLKIEHFSYELERLIPDPEKVTLDLGLTEAIQVFDHEIIIIGSKLEKLANRPRFRRWLTANDFKKTLHTCKEDFKMAESKLLIKLHLVSVIRVTDKTMYHTKKERIMLILFLSIPFFPLDPSYIA
;
A
#
# COMPACT_ATOMS: atom_id res chain seq x y z
N MET A 1 3.59 35.32 6.49
CA MET A 1 3.00 34.35 5.53
C MET A 1 1.69 34.80 4.86
N GLN A 2 0.78 35.54 5.52
CA GLN A 2 -0.52 35.91 4.93
C GLN A 2 -0.46 36.79 3.66
N LYS A 3 0.62 37.56 3.45
CA LYS A 3 0.81 38.37 2.22
C LYS A 3 1.15 37.54 0.98
N LEU A 4 1.71 36.34 1.14
CA LEU A 4 2.05 35.46 0.00
C LEU A 4 0.84 34.64 -0.48
N LEU A 5 -0.08 34.28 0.43
CA LEU A 5 -1.33 33.60 0.09
C LEU A 5 -2.28 34.49 -0.75
N LYS A 6 -2.36 35.78 -0.41
CA LYS A 6 -3.16 36.76 -1.18
C LYS A 6 -2.60 37.05 -2.58
N LYS A 7 -1.28 36.90 -2.77
CA LYS A 7 -0.63 37.10 -4.08
C LYS A 7 -0.79 35.88 -4.99
N TRP A 8 -0.95 34.69 -4.43
CA TRP A 8 -1.22 33.46 -5.17
C TRP A 8 -2.66 33.39 -5.68
N LEU A 9 -3.65 33.82 -4.87
CA LEU A 9 -5.06 33.79 -5.26
C LEU A 9 -5.43 34.77 -6.38
N ARG A 10 -4.73 35.91 -6.52
CA ARG A 10 -4.96 36.85 -7.65
C ARG A 10 -4.43 36.36 -8.99
N LYS A 11 -3.61 35.29 -9.02
CA LYS A 11 -2.99 34.79 -10.24
C LYS A 11 -3.84 33.76 -11.00
N ARG A 12 -4.99 33.35 -10.45
CA ARG A 12 -5.97 32.47 -11.10
C ARG A 12 -7.22 33.25 -11.52
N GLY A 13 -7.02 34.29 -12.33
CA GLY A 13 -8.10 35.03 -12.96
C GLY A 13 -9.18 34.09 -13.51
N LYS A 14 -10.37 34.20 -12.94
CA LYS A 14 -11.61 33.66 -13.48
C LYS A 14 -12.75 34.47 -12.90
N ASP A 15 -12.83 35.71 -13.37
CA ASP A 15 -14.08 36.45 -13.29
C ASP A 15 -15.04 35.81 -14.29
N PRO A 16 -16.26 35.40 -13.88
CA PRO A 16 -17.27 34.92 -14.80
C PRO A 16 -17.84 36.10 -15.60
N ASP A 17 -17.69 36.04 -16.92
CA ASP A 17 -18.27 36.97 -17.88
C ASP A 17 -19.80 36.78 -17.95
N PRO A 18 -20.63 37.80 -17.66
CA PRO A 18 -22.07 37.71 -17.72
C PRO A 18 -22.56 38.16 -19.10
N SER A 19 -22.51 37.28 -20.10
CA SER A 19 -23.19 37.53 -21.38
C SER A 19 -23.44 36.23 -22.17
N LEU A 20 -24.60 35.61 -21.92
CA LEU A 20 -25.19 34.62 -22.84
C LEU A 20 -26.37 35.27 -23.56
N PRO A 21 -26.40 35.30 -24.90
CA PRO A 21 -27.61 35.56 -25.65
C PRO A 21 -28.43 34.28 -25.84
N LEU A 22 -29.75 34.46 -25.74
CA LEU A 22 -30.80 33.50 -26.08
C LEU A 22 -30.86 33.21 -27.60
N ASN A 23 -31.28 31.97 -27.89
CA ASN A 23 -32.10 31.48 -29.02
C ASN A 23 -31.62 31.67 -30.47
N ASP A 24 -31.56 30.57 -31.23
CA ASP A 24 -32.73 30.16 -32.05
C ASP A 24 -32.60 28.71 -32.60
N PRO A 25 -33.71 27.96 -32.72
CA PRO A 25 -33.74 26.61 -33.29
C PRO A 25 -34.35 26.64 -34.70
N SER A 26 -33.55 26.58 -35.75
CA SER A 26 -34.04 26.18 -37.08
C SER A 26 -32.87 25.87 -38.02
N SER A 27 -32.79 24.62 -38.48
CA SER A 27 -32.67 24.32 -39.91
C SER A 27 -32.39 22.83 -40.09
N CYS A 28 -33.37 22.14 -40.67
CA CYS A 28 -33.20 20.91 -41.41
C CYS A 28 -32.06 21.06 -42.42
N HIS A 29 -31.21 20.04 -42.57
CA HIS A 29 -30.88 19.45 -43.87
C HIS A 29 -30.17 18.11 -43.65
N ALA A 30 -30.82 17.06 -44.12
CA ALA A 30 -30.28 15.72 -44.21
C ALA A 30 -29.11 15.70 -45.18
N VAL A 31 -27.93 15.28 -44.71
CA VAL A 31 -26.84 14.83 -45.56
C VAL A 31 -26.47 13.42 -45.12
N LYS A 32 -26.99 12.44 -45.86
CA LYS A 32 -26.47 11.07 -45.90
C LYS A 32 -25.11 11.13 -46.60
N GLN A 33 -24.02 11.11 -45.84
CA GLN A 33 -22.74 10.66 -46.34
C GLN A 33 -22.28 9.46 -45.52
N ALA A 34 -22.32 8.31 -46.18
CA ALA A 34 -21.72 7.08 -45.73
C ALA A 34 -20.19 7.24 -45.78
N SER A 35 -19.63 7.77 -44.70
CA SER A 35 -18.20 7.69 -44.44
C SER A 35 -18.00 6.52 -43.50
N ALA A 36 -17.41 5.43 -44.02
CA ALA A 36 -16.89 4.33 -43.25
C ALA A 36 -15.70 4.82 -42.40
N SER A 37 -15.99 5.57 -41.35
CA SER A 37 -15.05 5.89 -40.30
C SER A 37 -14.73 4.59 -39.60
N ARG A 38 -13.55 4.03 -39.88
CA ARG A 38 -12.91 3.02 -39.03
C ARG A 38 -12.89 3.57 -37.61
N ALA A 39 -13.90 3.20 -36.83
CA ALA A 39 -13.98 3.49 -35.42
C ALA A 39 -12.79 2.81 -34.77
N LEU A 40 -11.78 3.60 -34.40
CA LEU A 40 -10.71 3.11 -33.55
C LEU A 40 -11.37 2.50 -32.31
N PRO A 41 -10.95 1.30 -31.88
CA PRO A 41 -11.52 0.64 -30.73
C PRO A 41 -11.38 1.59 -29.53
N ARG A 42 -12.52 2.03 -29.01
CA ARG A 42 -12.62 2.84 -27.81
C ARG A 42 -12.25 1.94 -26.63
N VAL A 43 -10.94 1.75 -26.42
CA VAL A 43 -10.40 0.96 -25.31
C VAL A 43 -10.92 1.56 -24.02
N SER A 44 -11.51 0.67 -23.22
CA SER A 44 -12.47 0.94 -22.17
C SER A 44 -11.95 1.81 -21.02
N LEU A 45 -12.56 2.98 -20.83
CA LEU A 45 -12.45 3.83 -19.63
C LEU A 45 -13.00 3.17 -18.33
N THR A 46 -13.49 1.93 -18.40
CA THR A 46 -14.16 1.25 -17.27
C THR A 46 -13.18 0.62 -16.26
N LYS A 47 -11.97 0.23 -16.67
CA LYS A 47 -10.97 -0.38 -15.78
C LYS A 47 -10.49 0.58 -14.69
N ASN A 48 -10.35 1.87 -15.02
CA ASN A 48 -9.84 2.90 -14.10
C ASN A 48 -10.79 3.24 -12.94
N LYS A 49 -12.11 3.03 -13.09
CA LYS A 49 -13.07 3.28 -12.00
C LYS A 49 -12.94 2.25 -10.89
N LYS A 50 -12.75 0.97 -11.25
CA LYS A 50 -12.61 -0.14 -10.28
C LYS A 50 -11.38 0.04 -9.40
N LEU A 51 -10.25 0.40 -10.01
CA LEU A 51 -8.98 0.61 -9.29
C LEU A 51 -9.11 1.71 -8.23
N ARG A 52 -9.70 2.86 -8.58
CA ARG A 52 -9.88 3.97 -7.62
C ARG A 52 -10.67 3.55 -6.37
N THR A 53 -11.72 2.76 -6.54
CA THR A 53 -12.49 2.24 -5.41
C THR A 53 -11.64 1.36 -4.50
N THR A 54 -10.78 0.50 -5.05
CA THR A 54 -9.82 -0.32 -4.28
C THR A 54 -8.80 0.54 -3.53
N TYR A 55 -8.29 1.61 -4.14
CA TYR A 55 -7.39 2.53 -3.46
C TYR A 55 -8.04 3.22 -2.27
N ASP A 56 -9.27 3.72 -2.45
CA ASP A 56 -9.99 4.44 -1.41
C ASP A 56 -10.34 3.49 -0.25
N SER A 57 -10.79 2.27 -0.54
CA SER A 57 -11.07 1.25 0.49
C SER A 57 -9.81 0.83 1.25
N LEU A 58 -8.71 0.57 0.54
CA LEU A 58 -7.44 0.19 1.17
C LEU A 58 -6.87 1.32 2.03
N THR A 59 -6.91 2.56 1.53
CA THR A 59 -6.44 3.74 2.28
C THR A 59 -7.29 3.97 3.54
N PHE A 60 -8.59 3.72 3.45
CA PHE A 60 -9.51 3.80 4.59
C PHE A 60 -9.24 2.68 5.61
N GLY A 61 -9.12 1.42 5.16
CA GLY A 61 -8.82 0.27 6.03
C GLY A 61 -7.49 0.45 6.78
N LEU A 62 -6.42 0.85 6.09
CA LEU A 62 -5.15 1.20 6.72
C LEU A 62 -5.27 2.38 7.70
N GLY A 63 -6.23 3.28 7.50
CA GLY A 63 -6.54 4.35 8.46
C GLY A 63 -7.13 3.81 9.76
N LEU A 64 -8.15 2.95 9.67
CA LEU A 64 -8.74 2.29 10.83
C LEU A 64 -7.74 1.40 11.56
N LEU A 65 -6.88 0.70 10.81
CA LEU A 65 -5.83 -0.13 11.38
C LEU A 65 -4.79 0.72 12.13
N ALA A 66 -4.42 1.90 11.61
CA ALA A 66 -3.52 2.81 12.31
C ALA A 66 -4.12 3.33 13.62
N GLU A 67 -5.40 3.71 13.61
CA GLU A 67 -6.14 4.13 14.83
C GLU A 67 -6.19 3.00 15.87
N SER A 68 -6.42 1.76 15.43
CA SER A 68 -6.41 0.57 16.29
C SER A 68 -5.00 0.26 16.81
N ALA A 69 -3.97 0.59 16.04
CA ALA A 69 -2.56 0.39 16.40
C ALA A 69 -1.98 1.51 17.28
N ALA A 70 -2.74 2.55 17.63
CA ALA A 70 -2.24 3.68 18.41
C ALA A 70 -1.66 3.31 19.80
N ALA A 71 -2.08 2.16 20.35
CA ALA A 71 -1.50 1.61 21.58
C ALA A 71 -0.10 0.96 21.38
N CYS A 72 0.32 0.75 20.13
CA CYS A 72 1.59 0.17 19.72
C CYS A 72 2.29 1.10 18.70
N PRO A 73 3.05 2.11 19.17
CA PRO A 73 3.64 3.13 18.29
C PRO A 73 4.47 2.59 17.11
N PRO A 74 5.29 1.52 17.25
CA PRO A 74 6.01 0.94 16.11
C PRO A 74 5.08 0.38 15.04
N LEU A 75 3.96 -0.22 15.43
CA LEU A 75 2.98 -0.76 14.49
C LEU A 75 2.19 0.36 13.81
N GLU A 76 1.77 1.38 14.57
CA GLU A 76 1.11 2.57 14.03
C GLU A 76 1.98 3.23 12.95
N SER A 77 3.27 3.41 13.23
CA SER A 77 4.24 3.94 12.26
C SER A 77 4.29 3.08 10.99
N ALA A 78 4.40 1.76 11.14
CA ALA A 78 4.45 0.85 10.00
C ALA A 78 3.19 0.92 9.14
N VAL A 79 2.00 0.93 9.77
CA VAL A 79 0.71 1.03 9.07
C VAL A 79 0.57 2.39 8.38
N CYS A 80 1.02 3.48 9.02
CA CYS A 80 1.08 4.79 8.39
C CYS A 80 2.03 4.81 7.18
N GLY A 81 3.16 4.11 7.26
CA GLY A 81 4.09 3.91 6.16
C GLY A 81 3.46 3.17 4.98
N LEU A 82 2.69 2.11 5.24
CA LEU A 82 1.91 1.40 4.21
C LEU A 82 0.87 2.30 3.56
N LYS A 83 0.13 3.07 4.36
CA LYS A 83 -0.84 4.05 3.85
C LYS A 83 -0.16 5.08 2.96
N HIS A 84 1.03 5.54 3.34
CA HIS A 84 1.82 6.46 2.52
C HIS A 84 2.23 5.82 1.18
N ILE A 85 2.68 4.56 1.19
CA ILE A 85 3.00 3.80 -0.04
C ILE A 85 1.79 3.74 -0.98
N VAL A 86 0.60 3.41 -0.45
CA VAL A 86 -0.65 3.36 -1.21
C VAL A 86 -0.97 4.75 -1.81
N GLN A 87 -0.83 5.83 -1.05
CA GLN A 87 -1.05 7.19 -1.58
C GLN A 87 -0.04 7.59 -2.66
N GLN A 88 1.24 7.21 -2.52
CA GLN A 88 2.26 7.47 -3.54
C GLN A 88 1.96 6.68 -4.82
N SER A 89 1.45 5.46 -4.67
CA SER A 89 1.14 4.60 -5.82
C SER A 89 0.06 5.18 -6.75
N GLN A 90 -0.88 5.96 -6.21
CA GLN A 90 -1.89 6.68 -7.00
C GLN A 90 -1.31 7.67 -8.02
N LYS A 91 -0.07 8.13 -7.81
CA LYS A 91 0.63 9.06 -8.73
C LYS A 91 1.15 8.37 -9.98
N PHE A 92 1.12 7.03 -10.04
CA PHE A 92 1.46 6.27 -11.23
C PHE A 92 0.19 6.03 -12.05
N HIS A 93 -0.06 6.91 -13.02
CA HIS A 93 -1.29 6.89 -13.84
C HIS A 93 -1.30 5.83 -14.95
N GLU A 94 -0.22 5.08 -15.16
CA GLU A 94 -0.05 4.21 -16.33
C GLU A 94 0.06 2.73 -15.92
N ASN A 95 -1.07 2.04 -16.10
CA ASN A 95 -1.29 0.61 -16.34
C ASN A 95 -0.15 -0.33 -15.92
N ASN A 96 0.16 -0.36 -14.62
CA ASN A 96 1.18 -1.24 -14.10
C ASN A 96 0.51 -2.36 -13.31
N GLU A 97 0.29 -3.49 -13.96
CA GLU A 97 -0.19 -4.72 -13.33
C GLU A 97 0.68 -5.09 -12.11
N GLU A 98 1.97 -4.75 -12.15
CA GLU A 98 2.91 -4.94 -11.02
C GLU A 98 2.56 -4.09 -9.79
N LEU A 99 2.00 -2.90 -10.00
CA LEU A 99 1.59 -2.01 -8.92
C LEU A 99 0.28 -2.51 -8.31
N ASP A 100 -0.65 -2.95 -9.14
CA ASP A 100 -1.91 -3.55 -8.68
C ASP A 100 -1.62 -4.82 -7.86
N ASP A 101 -0.73 -5.68 -8.34
CA ASP A 101 -0.20 -6.84 -7.62
C ASP A 101 0.41 -6.45 -6.26
N PHE A 102 1.17 -5.36 -6.21
CA PHE A 102 1.81 -4.90 -4.99
C PHE A 102 0.78 -4.37 -3.98
N LEU A 103 -0.26 -3.70 -4.44
CA LEU A 103 -1.35 -3.22 -3.59
C LEU A 103 -2.23 -4.34 -3.06
N LEU A 104 -2.50 -5.37 -3.88
CA LEU A 104 -3.19 -6.58 -3.42
C LEU A 104 -2.41 -7.28 -2.30
N LYS A 105 -1.07 -7.28 -2.37
CA LYS A 105 -0.25 -7.79 -1.26
C LYS A 105 -0.39 -6.95 0.00
N ILE A 106 -0.39 -5.62 -0.11
CA ILE A 106 -0.60 -4.72 1.03
C ILE A 106 -1.99 -4.92 1.64
N GLU A 107 -3.02 -5.08 0.80
CA GLU A 107 -4.40 -5.36 1.23
C GLU A 107 -4.47 -6.70 1.97
N HIS A 108 -3.95 -7.77 1.38
CA HIS A 108 -3.88 -9.07 2.04
C HIS A 108 -3.14 -9.00 3.38
N PHE A 109 -2.01 -8.31 3.42
CA PHE A 109 -1.24 -8.12 4.64
C PHE A 109 -2.00 -7.31 5.70
N SER A 110 -2.75 -6.27 5.32
CA SER A 110 -3.60 -5.53 6.28
C SER A 110 -4.67 -6.42 6.91
N TYR A 111 -5.27 -7.32 6.15
CA TYR A 111 -6.23 -8.29 6.67
C TYR A 111 -5.56 -9.28 7.64
N GLU A 112 -4.35 -9.75 7.32
CA GLU A 112 -3.58 -10.61 8.22
C GLU A 112 -3.20 -9.89 9.52
N LEU A 113 -2.81 -8.60 9.46
CA LEU A 113 -2.55 -7.80 10.65
C LEU A 113 -3.80 -7.63 11.53
N GLU A 114 -4.95 -7.29 10.95
CA GLU A 114 -6.22 -7.19 11.69
C GLU A 114 -6.56 -8.51 12.39
N ARG A 115 -6.36 -9.64 11.70
CA ARG A 115 -6.62 -10.97 12.26
C ARG A 115 -5.67 -11.34 13.40
N LEU A 116 -4.39 -10.97 13.27
CA LEU A 116 -3.34 -11.36 14.23
C LEU A 116 -3.25 -10.45 15.45
N ILE A 117 -3.87 -9.26 15.40
CA ILE A 117 -3.92 -8.30 16.51
C ILE A 117 -5.38 -8.18 16.98
N PRO A 118 -5.94 -9.24 17.60
CA PRO A 118 -7.36 -9.28 17.94
C PRO A 118 -7.76 -8.31 19.07
N ASP A 119 -6.80 -7.76 19.81
CA ASP A 119 -7.10 -6.82 20.89
C ASP A 119 -5.84 -6.00 21.30
N PRO A 120 -5.59 -4.82 20.72
CA PRO A 120 -4.36 -4.05 20.93
C PRO A 120 -4.12 -3.70 22.40
N GLU A 121 -5.18 -3.59 23.21
CA GLU A 121 -5.08 -3.31 24.65
C GLU A 121 -4.60 -4.53 25.47
N LYS A 122 -4.81 -5.75 24.98
CA LYS A 122 -4.44 -6.99 25.68
C LYS A 122 -3.14 -7.62 25.18
N VAL A 123 -2.57 -7.10 24.09
CA VAL A 123 -1.26 -7.54 23.62
C VAL A 123 -0.20 -6.88 24.51
N THR A 124 0.16 -7.55 25.61
CA THR A 124 1.50 -7.36 26.16
C THR A 124 2.47 -7.76 25.07
N LEU A 125 3.06 -6.75 24.42
CA LEU A 125 4.02 -6.93 23.36
C LEU A 125 5.23 -7.63 23.94
N ASP A 126 5.45 -8.86 23.47
CA ASP A 126 6.69 -9.56 23.71
C ASP A 126 7.84 -8.73 23.13
N LEU A 127 9.01 -8.76 23.78
CA LEU A 127 10.18 -8.01 23.35
C LEU A 127 10.56 -8.41 21.90
N GLY A 128 10.48 -9.70 21.59
CA GLY A 128 10.78 -10.22 20.25
C GLY A 128 9.76 -9.79 19.19
N LEU A 129 8.49 -9.57 19.56
CA LEU A 129 7.49 -9.04 18.63
C LEU A 129 7.70 -7.55 18.37
N THR A 130 8.03 -6.78 19.41
CA THR A 130 8.32 -5.35 19.28
C THR A 130 9.49 -5.10 18.34
N GLU A 131 10.57 -5.88 18.50
CA GLU A 131 11.74 -5.83 17.61
C GLU A 131 11.36 -6.17 16.16
N ALA A 132 10.57 -7.23 15.96
CA ALA A 132 10.11 -7.61 14.62
C ALA A 132 9.27 -6.51 13.95
N ILE A 133 8.39 -5.84 14.71
CA ILE A 133 7.59 -4.72 14.21
C ILE A 133 8.49 -3.52 13.88
N GLN A 134 9.50 -3.21 14.69
CA GLN A 134 10.45 -2.12 14.41
C GLN A 134 11.28 -2.38 13.15
N VAL A 135 11.74 -3.62 12.97
CA VAL A 135 12.44 -4.02 11.73
C VAL A 135 11.50 -3.87 10.54
N PHE A 136 10.24 -4.30 10.67
CA PHE A 136 9.24 -4.13 9.61
C PHE A 136 8.99 -2.65 9.29
N ASP A 137 8.76 -1.81 10.30
CA ASP A 137 8.58 -0.35 10.15
C ASP A 137 9.76 0.29 9.38
N HIS A 138 10.99 -0.06 9.75
CA HIS A 138 12.18 0.43 9.07
C HIS A 138 12.22 0.05 7.59
N GLU A 139 11.89 -1.19 7.25
CA GLU A 139 11.80 -1.66 5.86
C GLU A 139 10.70 -0.91 5.08
N ILE A 140 9.54 -0.68 5.70
CA ILE A 140 8.45 0.10 5.08
C ILE A 140 8.87 1.54 4.80
N ILE A 141 9.61 2.19 5.70
CA ILE A 141 10.16 3.53 5.48
C ILE A 141 11.12 3.54 4.29
N ILE A 142 12.00 2.53 4.18
CA ILE A 142 12.93 2.39 3.06
C ILE A 142 12.17 2.23 1.74
N ILE A 143 11.19 1.33 1.70
CA ILE A 143 10.34 1.08 0.51
C ILE A 143 9.58 2.35 0.13
N GLY A 144 8.98 3.05 1.10
CA GLY A 144 8.29 4.31 0.91
C GLY A 144 9.21 5.37 0.28
N SER A 145 10.44 5.52 0.79
CA SER A 145 11.42 6.45 0.23
C SER A 145 11.84 6.10 -1.21
N LYS A 146 12.01 4.80 -1.52
CA LYS A 146 12.30 4.33 -2.88
C LYS A 146 11.17 4.71 -3.84
N LEU A 147 9.92 4.45 -3.44
CA LEU A 147 8.74 4.77 -4.24
C LEU A 147 8.51 6.26 -4.39
N GLU A 148 8.73 7.04 -3.33
CA GLU A 148 8.65 8.51 -3.39
C GLU A 148 9.68 9.08 -4.37
N LYS A 149 10.92 8.58 -4.35
CA LYS A 149 11.95 8.99 -5.32
C LYS A 149 11.51 8.70 -6.76
N LEU A 150 10.84 7.58 -7.01
CA LEU A 150 10.26 7.28 -8.33
C LEU A 150 9.08 8.22 -8.66
N ALA A 151 8.19 8.44 -7.69
CA ALA A 151 6.99 9.26 -7.81
C ALA A 151 7.29 10.77 -7.95
N ASN A 152 8.50 11.21 -7.64
CA ASN A 152 8.94 12.60 -7.79
C ASN A 152 9.79 12.84 -9.06
N ARG A 153 10.15 11.81 -9.83
CA ARG A 153 10.87 12.01 -11.12
C ARG A 153 10.01 12.79 -12.12
N PRO A 154 10.59 13.68 -12.95
CA PRO A 154 9.86 14.36 -14.01
C PRO A 154 9.32 13.36 -15.04
N ARG A 155 8.12 13.61 -15.58
CA ARG A 155 7.40 12.66 -16.46
C ARG A 155 8.23 12.15 -17.64
N PHE A 156 8.98 13.05 -18.30
CA PHE A 156 9.85 12.68 -19.43
C PHE A 156 10.93 11.66 -19.05
N ARG A 157 11.52 11.78 -17.85
CA ARG A 157 12.47 10.77 -17.35
C ARG A 157 11.77 9.46 -17.01
N ARG A 158 10.55 9.48 -16.47
CA ARG A 158 9.80 8.24 -16.17
C ARG A 158 9.56 7.44 -17.43
N TRP A 159 9.18 8.11 -18.52
CA TRP A 159 8.97 7.46 -19.80
C TRP A 159 10.25 6.79 -20.32
N LEU A 160 11.39 7.48 -20.26
CA LEU A 160 12.69 6.92 -20.65
C LEU A 160 13.17 5.79 -19.72
N THR A 161 12.69 5.74 -18.48
CA THR A 161 13.12 4.77 -17.46
C THR A 161 12.01 3.80 -17.05
N ALA A 162 11.11 3.47 -17.97
CA ALA A 162 10.06 2.47 -17.72
C ALA A 162 10.65 1.13 -17.22
N ASN A 163 11.80 0.71 -17.76
CA ASN A 163 12.51 -0.49 -17.31
C ASN A 163 13.08 -0.35 -15.89
N ASP A 164 13.62 0.80 -15.51
CA ASP A 164 14.13 1.01 -14.15
C ASP A 164 12.99 1.11 -13.14
N PHE A 165 11.85 1.65 -13.54
CA PHE A 165 10.64 1.66 -12.72
C PHE A 165 10.21 0.25 -12.37
N LYS A 166 10.06 -0.61 -13.38
CA LYS A 166 9.73 -2.03 -13.22
C LYS A 166 10.72 -2.76 -12.32
N LYS A 167 12.02 -2.58 -12.55
CA LYS A 167 13.07 -3.13 -11.67
C LYS A 167 12.94 -2.66 -10.22
N THR A 168 12.77 -1.36 -10.02
CA THR A 168 12.69 -0.78 -8.67
C THR A 168 11.41 -1.22 -7.94
N LEU A 169 10.28 -1.28 -8.64
CA LEU A 169 9.00 -1.76 -8.10
C LEU A 169 9.10 -3.24 -7.75
N HIS A 170 9.73 -4.06 -8.60
CA HIS A 170 10.01 -5.46 -8.31
C HIS A 170 10.88 -5.62 -7.06
N THR A 171 11.96 -4.85 -6.93
CA THR A 171 12.79 -4.84 -5.71
C THR A 171 11.96 -4.44 -4.49
N CYS A 172 11.13 -3.40 -4.56
CA CYS A 172 10.25 -3.00 -3.46
C CYS A 172 9.25 -4.12 -3.09
N LYS A 173 8.72 -4.85 -4.07
CA LYS A 173 7.81 -5.97 -3.87
C LYS A 173 8.49 -7.16 -3.16
N GLU A 174 9.74 -7.45 -3.50
CA GLU A 174 10.51 -8.51 -2.84
C GLU A 174 10.97 -8.09 -1.43
N ASP A 175 11.44 -6.85 -1.26
CA ASP A 175 11.78 -6.29 0.06
C ASP A 175 10.56 -6.34 1.00
N PHE A 176 9.39 -5.92 0.50
CA PHE A 176 8.13 -5.98 1.25
C PHE A 176 7.77 -7.41 1.63
N LYS A 177 7.81 -8.35 0.68
CA LYS A 177 7.48 -9.76 0.92
C LYS A 177 8.40 -10.38 1.97
N MET A 178 9.68 -10.04 1.94
CA MET A 178 10.64 -10.51 2.94
C MET A 178 10.31 -9.93 4.32
N ALA A 179 10.02 -8.63 4.41
CA ALA A 179 9.66 -7.96 5.66
C ALA A 179 8.35 -8.53 6.24
N GLU A 180 7.33 -8.71 5.40
CA GLU A 180 6.06 -9.36 5.72
C GLU A 180 6.29 -10.77 6.29
N SER A 181 7.06 -11.60 5.58
CA SER A 181 7.29 -12.99 6.00
C SER A 181 7.97 -13.06 7.37
N LYS A 182 8.97 -12.20 7.61
CA LYS A 182 9.66 -12.11 8.91
C LYS A 182 8.70 -11.75 10.03
N LEU A 183 7.84 -10.76 9.80
CA LEU A 183 6.85 -10.34 10.80
C LEU A 183 5.78 -11.41 11.05
N LEU A 184 5.22 -12.00 10.00
CA LEU A 184 4.18 -13.03 10.10
C LEU A 184 4.69 -14.27 10.83
N ILE A 185 5.92 -14.72 10.56
CA ILE A 185 6.52 -15.85 11.28
C ILE A 185 6.61 -15.54 12.79
N LYS A 186 7.06 -14.33 13.15
CA LYS A 186 7.15 -13.90 14.55
C LYS A 186 5.77 -13.78 15.20
N LEU A 187 4.79 -13.22 14.51
CA LEU A 187 3.40 -13.13 15.00
C LEU A 187 2.79 -14.52 15.22
N HIS A 188 2.97 -15.44 14.26
CA HIS A 188 2.51 -16.82 14.39
C HIS A 188 3.18 -17.54 15.55
N LEU A 189 4.49 -17.36 15.73
CA LEU A 189 5.23 -17.93 16.85
C LEU A 189 4.65 -17.46 18.19
N VAL A 190 4.44 -16.15 18.35
CA VAL A 190 3.87 -15.56 19.57
C VAL A 190 2.43 -16.03 19.79
N SER A 191 1.62 -16.14 18.73
CA SER A 191 0.26 -16.65 18.80
C SER A 191 0.22 -18.11 19.27
N VAL A 192 1.08 -18.97 18.71
CA VAL A 192 1.20 -20.38 19.10
C VAL A 192 1.63 -20.48 20.57
N ILE A 193 2.63 -19.72 21.01
CA ILE A 193 3.07 -19.71 22.42
C ILE A 193 1.91 -19.33 23.34
N ARG A 194 1.15 -18.27 23.01
CA ARG A 194 -0.01 -17.84 23.80
C ARG A 194 -1.12 -18.89 23.86
N VAL A 195 -1.40 -19.58 22.76
CA VAL A 195 -2.39 -20.66 22.74
C VAL A 195 -1.91 -21.82 23.61
N THR A 196 -0.63 -22.21 23.50
CA THR A 196 -0.06 -23.27 24.34
C THR A 196 -0.08 -22.90 25.82
N ASP A 197 0.19 -21.66 26.19
CA ASP A 197 0.16 -21.25 27.60
C ASP A 197 -1.23 -21.30 28.22
N LYS A 198 -2.29 -21.09 27.44
CA LYS A 198 -3.67 -21.21 27.92
C LYS A 198 -4.13 -22.64 28.07
N THR A 199 -3.65 -23.55 27.23
CA THR A 199 -4.05 -24.97 27.25
C THR A 199 -3.15 -25.81 28.16
N MET A 200 -1.88 -25.44 28.34
CA MET A 200 -0.90 -26.12 29.18
C MET A 200 -0.95 -25.63 30.64
N TYR A 201 -2.04 -25.94 31.33
CA TYR A 201 -2.05 -25.91 32.80
C TYR A 201 -1.58 -27.23 33.44
N HIS A 202 -1.09 -28.22 32.68
CA HIS A 202 -0.91 -29.57 33.25
C HIS A 202 0.51 -30.12 33.46
N THR A 203 1.59 -29.65 32.81
CA THR A 203 2.93 -30.23 33.09
C THR A 203 4.12 -29.31 32.77
N LYS A 204 4.93 -28.95 33.78
CA LYS A 204 6.15 -28.11 33.68
C LYS A 204 7.18 -28.62 32.65
N LYS A 205 7.16 -29.92 32.33
CA LYS A 205 8.12 -30.60 31.44
C LYS A 205 7.95 -30.24 29.97
N GLU A 206 6.72 -30.10 29.47
CA GLU A 206 6.49 -29.85 28.03
C GLU A 206 6.75 -28.37 27.68
N ARG A 207 6.62 -27.45 28.65
CA ARG A 207 7.02 -26.04 28.49
C ARG A 207 8.50 -25.88 28.15
N ILE A 208 9.39 -26.62 28.83
CA ILE A 208 10.83 -26.56 28.57
C ILE A 208 11.14 -27.12 27.18
N MET A 209 10.45 -28.19 26.76
CA MET A 209 10.65 -28.78 25.44
C MET A 209 10.25 -27.81 24.31
N LEU A 210 9.11 -27.11 24.45
CA LEU A 210 8.68 -26.11 23.48
C LEU A 210 9.62 -24.91 23.42
N ILE A 211 10.06 -24.38 24.56
CA ILE A 211 11.03 -23.27 24.58
C ILE A 211 12.32 -23.67 23.89
N LEU A 212 12.84 -24.88 24.16
CA LEU A 212 14.05 -25.37 23.51
C LEU A 212 13.86 -25.55 22.01
N PHE A 213 12.72 -26.04 21.56
CA PHE A 213 12.42 -26.22 20.14
C PHE A 213 12.30 -24.88 19.38
N LEU A 214 11.71 -23.87 20.03
CA LEU A 214 11.50 -22.54 19.45
C LEU A 214 12.73 -21.62 19.56
N SER A 215 13.65 -21.93 20.48
CA SER A 215 14.92 -21.19 20.65
C SER A 215 16.00 -21.62 19.66
N ILE A 216 15.76 -22.67 18.87
CA ILE A 216 16.65 -23.02 17.77
C ILE A 216 16.58 -21.86 16.77
N PRO A 217 17.66 -21.09 16.57
CA PRO A 217 17.66 -20.02 15.58
C PRO A 217 17.28 -20.64 14.25
N PHE A 218 16.15 -20.19 13.70
CA PHE A 218 15.75 -20.52 12.34
C PHE A 218 16.75 -19.81 11.43
N PHE A 219 17.91 -20.44 11.24
CA PHE A 219 18.88 -19.98 10.27
C PHE A 219 18.16 -19.99 8.92
N PRO A 220 17.98 -18.84 8.27
CA PRO A 220 17.44 -18.84 6.93
C PRO A 220 18.40 -19.71 6.11
N LEU A 221 17.89 -20.82 5.61
CA LEU A 221 18.59 -21.64 4.63
C LEU A 221 18.86 -20.73 3.44
N ASP A 222 20.08 -20.21 3.37
CA ASP A 222 20.54 -19.35 2.32
C ASP A 222 20.44 -20.18 1.02
N PRO A 223 19.59 -19.82 0.05
CA PRO A 223 19.36 -20.63 -1.14
C PRO A 223 20.62 -20.76 -2.02
N SER A 224 21.66 -19.98 -1.72
CA SER A 224 23.00 -20.08 -2.31
C SER A 224 23.75 -21.39 -2.01
N TYR A 225 23.28 -22.20 -1.05
CA TYR A 225 23.90 -23.49 -0.69
C TYR A 225 23.31 -24.73 -1.41
N ILE A 226 22.36 -24.55 -2.34
CA ILE A 226 21.77 -25.66 -3.14
C ILE A 226 22.20 -25.58 -4.62
N ALA A 227 23.45 -25.16 -4.87
CA ALA A 227 24.06 -25.17 -6.21
C ALA A 227 25.17 -26.20 -6.29
#